data_AF-A0A167RS06-F1
#
_entry.id   AF-A0A167RS06-F1
#
_cell.length_a   1.000
_cell.length_b   1.000
_cell.length_c   1.000
_cell.angle_alpha   90.00
_cell.angle_beta   90.00
_cell.angle_gamma   90.00
#
_symmetry.space_group_name_H-M   'P 1'
#
loop_
_entity.id
_entity.type
_entity.pdbx_description
1 polymer ?
#
loop_
_entity_poly.entity_id
_entity_poly.type
_entity_poly.pdbx_seq_one_letter_code
_entity_poly.pdbx_strand_id
1 'polypeptide(L)'
;MFPPVDDHVLENNPDFARLYRTLTTSILNPDGTSRRSKESKENEAIRKRRHKQHTDQHRLQAAKQHLLERAIATASPADQSRRVPGSRAPSGSHDPTHADHAESLVDLLLALPPLLDTTSPIPPDSAALLLRSKPLSDLATLAPSLAALVSSHLHAAALDLTLLTHHPASPSTAPRHIPALEHDYASLRDRLASSRATLLSARLRAAAALTRLLHVHAETLAQLSPEAAAALRAYGAHLRDAKVRGAERVRNLQRELREYGVDADDGGGSAKERMMREMAKAHEEIGRQVDEVTLDLERLHTGQ
;
A
#
# COMPACT_ATOMS: atom_id res chain seq x y z
N MET A 1 -17.56 -31.40 5.94
CA MET A 1 -18.58 -31.31 7.02
C MET A 1 -17.89 -30.96 8.32
N PHE A 2 -18.37 -29.94 9.03
CA PHE A 2 -17.87 -29.66 10.38
C PHE A 2 -18.29 -30.80 11.31
N PRO A 3 -17.36 -31.36 12.12
CA PRO A 3 -17.74 -32.31 13.16
C PRO A 3 -18.66 -31.60 14.16
N PRO A 4 -19.75 -32.25 14.61
CA PRO A 4 -20.63 -31.65 15.61
C PRO A 4 -19.83 -31.39 16.88
N VAL A 5 -19.91 -30.16 17.39
CA VAL A 5 -19.33 -29.76 18.68
C VAL A 5 -20.40 -29.97 19.74
N ASP A 6 -20.05 -30.64 20.84
CA ASP A 6 -20.97 -30.91 21.94
C ASP A 6 -21.48 -29.61 22.57
N ASP A 7 -22.80 -29.53 22.79
CA ASP A 7 -23.48 -28.33 23.31
C ASP A 7 -22.92 -27.87 24.66
N HIS A 8 -22.44 -28.80 25.49
CA HIS A 8 -21.77 -28.51 26.77
C HIS A 8 -20.46 -27.72 26.63
N VAL A 9 -19.75 -27.84 25.51
CA VAL A 9 -18.51 -27.07 25.25
C VAL A 9 -18.83 -25.64 24.83
N LEU A 10 -19.95 -25.44 24.13
CA LEU A 10 -20.44 -24.13 23.72
C LEU A 10 -21.01 -23.34 24.92
N GLU A 11 -21.65 -24.03 25.87
CA GLU A 11 -22.16 -23.41 27.11
C GLU A 11 -21.04 -23.00 28.07
N ASN A 12 -19.99 -23.82 28.21
CA ASN A 12 -18.87 -23.55 29.10
C ASN A 12 -17.87 -22.51 28.57
N ASN A 13 -17.91 -22.19 27.27
CA ASN A 13 -17.02 -21.20 26.65
C ASN A 13 -17.78 -20.28 25.69
N PRO A 14 -18.36 -19.17 26.18
CA PRO A 14 -19.22 -18.29 25.38
C PRO A 14 -18.46 -17.58 24.26
N ASP A 15 -17.16 -17.36 24.40
CA ASP A 15 -16.32 -16.77 23.36
C ASP A 15 -16.09 -17.74 22.20
N PHE A 16 -15.87 -19.03 22.52
CA PHE A 16 -15.80 -20.08 21.51
C PHE A 16 -17.14 -20.27 20.81
N ALA A 17 -18.27 -20.20 21.53
CA ALA A 17 -19.60 -20.28 20.92
C ALA A 17 -19.87 -19.13 19.93
N ARG A 18 -19.46 -17.91 20.27
CA ARG A 18 -19.51 -16.76 19.36
C ARG A 18 -18.65 -16.99 18.12
N LEU A 19 -17.41 -17.43 18.30
CA LEU A 19 -16.48 -17.70 17.19
C LEU A 19 -17.00 -18.82 16.28
N TYR A 20 -17.45 -19.94 16.86
CA TYR A 20 -18.02 -21.07 16.13
C TYR A 20 -19.24 -20.65 15.32
N ARG A 21 -20.15 -19.86 15.92
CA ARG A 21 -21.31 -19.28 15.23
C ARG A 21 -20.89 -18.34 14.10
N THR A 22 -19.94 -17.45 14.32
CA THR A 22 -19.44 -16.54 13.27
C THR A 22 -18.77 -17.31 12.13
N LEU A 23 -17.95 -18.31 12.43
CA LEU A 23 -17.27 -19.13 11.43
C LEU A 23 -18.26 -19.94 10.58
N THR A 24 -19.23 -20.59 11.21
CA THR A 24 -20.22 -21.44 10.54
C THR A 24 -21.32 -20.65 9.82
N THR A 25 -21.65 -19.43 10.26
CA THR A 25 -22.72 -18.63 9.63
C THR A 25 -22.19 -17.63 8.60
N SER A 26 -21.05 -16.98 8.85
CA SER A 26 -20.55 -15.87 8.01
C SER A 26 -19.44 -16.30 7.05
N ILE A 27 -18.52 -17.17 7.50
CA ILE A 27 -17.22 -17.33 6.83
C ILE A 27 -17.16 -18.64 6.02
N LEU A 28 -17.82 -19.70 6.48
CA LEU A 28 -17.69 -21.05 5.94
C LEU A 28 -19.08 -21.59 5.50
N ASN A 29 -19.08 -22.40 4.45
CA ASN A 29 -20.22 -23.19 4.01
C ASN A 29 -20.34 -24.46 4.89
N PRO A 30 -21.52 -25.12 4.93
CA PRO A 30 -21.72 -26.37 5.69
C PRO A 30 -20.73 -27.50 5.33
N ASP A 31 -20.14 -27.44 4.14
CA ASP A 31 -19.13 -28.41 3.69
C ASP A 31 -17.71 -28.13 4.23
N GLY A 32 -17.47 -26.95 4.83
CA GLY A 32 -16.16 -26.51 5.32
C GLY A 32 -15.41 -25.57 4.37
N THR A 33 -15.96 -25.29 3.19
CA THR A 33 -15.35 -24.39 2.20
C THR A 33 -15.66 -22.92 2.54
N SER A 34 -14.70 -22.01 2.31
CA SER A 34 -14.95 -20.59 2.58
C SER A 34 -15.96 -19.98 1.62
N ARG A 35 -16.92 -19.22 2.16
CA ARG A 35 -17.86 -18.40 1.39
C ARG A 35 -17.17 -17.32 0.56
N ARG A 36 -15.92 -16.97 0.89
CA ARG A 36 -15.06 -16.04 0.15
C ARG A 36 -14.36 -16.68 -1.07
N SER A 37 -15.00 -17.66 -1.70
CA SER A 37 -14.49 -18.38 -2.89
C SER A 37 -14.06 -17.43 -4.02
N LYS A 38 -14.78 -16.32 -4.23
CA LYS A 38 -14.45 -15.32 -5.26
C LYS A 38 -13.17 -14.53 -4.91
N GLU A 39 -13.04 -14.07 -3.66
CA GLU A 39 -11.82 -13.41 -3.16
C GLU A 39 -10.63 -14.37 -3.16
N SER A 40 -10.84 -15.66 -2.84
CA SER A 40 -9.80 -16.69 -2.88
C SER A 40 -9.24 -16.89 -4.29
N LYS A 41 -10.12 -16.98 -5.30
CA LYS A 41 -9.73 -17.10 -6.72
C LYS A 41 -8.98 -15.86 -7.20
N GLU A 42 -9.44 -14.67 -6.81
CA GLU A 42 -8.77 -13.41 -7.15
C GLU A 42 -7.38 -13.31 -6.50
N ASN A 43 -7.26 -13.67 -5.22
CA ASN A 43 -5.98 -13.72 -4.51
C ASN A 43 -5.02 -14.75 -5.11
N GLU A 44 -5.52 -15.91 -5.54
CA GLU A 44 -4.72 -16.92 -6.24
C GLU A 44 -4.24 -16.40 -7.60
N ALA A 45 -5.09 -15.71 -8.35
CA ALA A 45 -4.71 -15.07 -9.61
C ALA A 45 -3.63 -13.99 -9.40
N ILE A 46 -3.74 -13.18 -8.33
CA ILE A 46 -2.72 -12.19 -7.95
C ILE A 46 -1.39 -12.87 -7.59
N ARG A 47 -1.43 -13.95 -6.81
CA ARG A 47 -0.22 -14.73 -6.46
C ARG A 47 0.44 -15.33 -7.69
N LYS A 48 -0.34 -15.95 -8.59
CA LYS A 48 0.14 -16.49 -9.87
C LYS A 48 0.78 -15.41 -10.74
N ARG A 49 0.16 -14.23 -10.83
CA ARG A 49 0.71 -13.09 -11.58
C ARG A 49 2.03 -12.60 -10.99
N ARG A 50 2.10 -12.46 -9.67
CA ARG A 50 3.33 -12.03 -8.97
C ARG A 50 4.45 -13.07 -9.14
N HIS A 51 4.11 -14.35 -9.02
CA HIS A 51 5.07 -15.43 -9.25
C HIS A 51 5.61 -15.41 -10.67
N LYS A 52 4.72 -15.28 -11.67
CA LYS A 52 5.13 -15.13 -13.07
C LYS A 52 6.04 -13.92 -13.29
N GLN A 53 5.71 -12.78 -12.71
CA GLN A 53 6.55 -11.58 -12.80
C GLN A 53 7.94 -11.79 -12.17
N HIS A 54 8.01 -12.49 -11.04
CA HIS A 54 9.28 -12.84 -10.39
C HIS A 54 10.11 -13.81 -11.25
N THR A 55 9.48 -14.83 -11.86
CA THR A 55 10.18 -15.74 -12.77
C THR A 55 10.69 -15.03 -14.00
N ASP A 56 9.91 -14.13 -14.59
CA ASP A 56 10.31 -13.36 -15.77
C ASP A 56 11.49 -12.44 -15.45
N GLN A 57 11.47 -11.80 -14.28
CA GLN A 57 12.58 -10.96 -13.82
C GLN A 57 13.87 -11.77 -13.60
N HIS A 58 13.78 -12.94 -13.00
CA HIS A 58 14.94 -13.81 -12.80
C HIS A 58 15.52 -14.30 -14.14
N ARG A 59 14.67 -14.60 -15.12
CA ARG A 59 15.11 -14.95 -16.48
C ARG A 59 15.82 -13.79 -17.17
N LEU A 60 15.28 -12.57 -17.04
CA LEU A 60 15.91 -11.38 -17.58
C LEU A 60 17.28 -11.10 -16.94
N GLN A 61 17.40 -11.27 -15.62
CA GLN A 61 18.68 -11.13 -14.92
C GLN A 61 19.70 -12.19 -15.35
N ALA A 62 19.29 -13.46 -15.45
CA ALA A 62 20.15 -14.55 -15.90
C ALA A 62 20.61 -14.35 -17.36
N ALA A 63 19.71 -13.90 -18.24
CA ALA A 63 20.06 -13.56 -19.63
C ALA A 63 21.08 -12.41 -19.71
N LYS A 64 20.89 -11.37 -18.89
CA LYS A 64 21.83 -10.24 -18.80
C LYS A 64 23.21 -10.72 -18.33
N GLN A 65 23.26 -11.56 -17.29
CA GLN A 65 24.51 -12.11 -16.78
C GLN A 65 25.21 -12.96 -17.85
N HIS A 66 24.48 -13.87 -18.51
CA HIS A 66 25.03 -14.71 -19.57
C HIS A 66 25.57 -13.89 -20.75
N LEU A 67 24.87 -12.82 -21.15
CA LEU A 67 25.34 -11.92 -22.20
C LEU A 67 26.62 -11.20 -21.79
N LEU A 68 26.70 -10.70 -20.55
CA LEU A 68 27.91 -10.04 -20.03
C LEU A 68 29.08 -11.02 -19.91
N GLU A 69 28.86 -12.22 -19.37
CA GLU A 69 29.88 -13.27 -19.26
C GLU A 69 30.42 -13.66 -20.64
N ARG A 70 29.52 -13.84 -21.62
CA ARG A 70 29.91 -14.16 -22.98
C ARG A 70 30.59 -13.00 -23.71
N ALA A 71 30.17 -11.76 -23.44
CA ALA A 71 30.83 -10.57 -23.96
C ALA A 71 32.26 -10.44 -23.44
N ILE A 72 32.48 -10.68 -22.14
CA ILE A 72 33.81 -10.69 -21.51
C ILE A 72 34.66 -11.83 -22.09
N ALA A 73 34.09 -13.03 -22.21
CA ALA A 73 34.79 -14.20 -22.74
C ALA A 73 35.20 -14.03 -24.23
N THR A 74 34.40 -13.31 -25.02
CA THR A 74 34.70 -13.04 -26.45
C THR A 74 35.57 -11.80 -26.66
N ALA A 75 35.56 -10.85 -25.72
CA ALA A 75 36.44 -9.68 -25.75
C ALA A 75 37.88 -9.98 -25.29
N SER A 76 38.12 -11.13 -24.65
CA SER A 76 39.47 -11.57 -24.28
C SER A 76 40.23 -12.12 -25.51
N PRO A 77 41.32 -11.47 -25.96
CA PRO A 77 42.06 -11.89 -27.15
C PRO A 77 42.78 -13.26 -26.98
N ALA A 78 42.98 -13.72 -25.73
CA ALA A 78 43.72 -14.96 -25.43
C ALA A 78 43.00 -16.25 -25.85
N ASP A 79 41.66 -16.26 -25.95
CA ASP A 79 40.88 -17.48 -26.22
C ASP A 79 40.57 -17.73 -27.70
N GLN A 80 40.86 -16.78 -28.58
CA GLN A 80 40.61 -16.93 -30.03
C GLN A 80 41.54 -17.95 -30.69
N SER A 81 42.74 -18.16 -30.14
CA SER A 81 43.69 -19.17 -30.66
C SER A 81 43.35 -20.61 -30.26
N ARG A 82 42.42 -20.83 -29.31
CA ARG A 82 42.21 -22.16 -28.69
C ARG A 82 41.06 -22.97 -29.32
N ARG A 83 40.28 -22.38 -30.22
CA ARG A 83 39.08 -23.00 -30.81
C ARG A 83 39.25 -23.53 -32.24
N VAL A 84 40.42 -24.09 -32.57
CA VAL A 84 40.54 -24.98 -33.73
C VAL A 84 40.35 -26.42 -33.25
N PRO A 85 39.27 -27.14 -33.63
CA PRO A 85 39.07 -28.51 -33.22
C PRO A 85 39.92 -29.41 -34.12
N GLY A 86 41.04 -29.91 -33.58
CA GLY A 86 41.83 -30.95 -34.22
C GLY A 86 43.29 -30.57 -34.45
N SER A 87 44.06 -30.35 -33.38
CA SER A 87 45.48 -30.69 -33.42
C SER A 87 45.97 -31.00 -32.02
N ARG A 88 46.41 -32.24 -31.84
CA ARG A 88 47.09 -32.73 -30.65
C ARG A 88 48.57 -32.41 -30.86
N ALA A 89 49.07 -31.33 -30.27
CA ALA A 89 50.50 -30.96 -30.31
C ALA A 89 50.86 -30.07 -29.09
N PRO A 90 52.15 -29.98 -28.71
CA PRO A 90 52.60 -30.09 -27.33
C PRO A 90 52.74 -28.75 -26.59
N SER A 91 52.80 -28.84 -25.25
CA SER A 91 53.27 -27.78 -24.37
C SER A 91 54.65 -27.26 -24.80
N GLY A 92 54.77 -25.95 -25.04
CA GLY A 92 56.04 -25.26 -25.15
C GLY A 92 55.95 -23.96 -25.94
N SER A 93 56.64 -22.93 -25.44
CA SER A 93 56.82 -21.56 -25.98
C SER A 93 55.62 -20.60 -25.89
N HIS A 94 55.65 -19.73 -24.88
CA HIS A 94 55.03 -18.40 -24.97
C HIS A 94 55.94 -17.54 -25.86
N ASP A 95 55.48 -17.25 -27.08
CA ASP A 95 56.13 -16.24 -27.92
C ASP A 95 55.83 -14.84 -27.36
N PRO A 96 56.85 -14.04 -26.99
CA PRO A 96 56.65 -12.72 -26.39
C PRO A 96 56.01 -11.72 -27.36
N THR A 97 56.10 -11.96 -28.67
CA THR A 97 55.49 -11.12 -29.70
C THR A 97 53.96 -11.13 -29.63
N HIS A 98 53.33 -12.25 -29.30
CA HIS A 98 51.87 -12.33 -29.22
C HIS A 98 51.29 -11.56 -28.02
N ALA A 99 52.06 -11.41 -26.93
CA ALA A 99 51.67 -10.60 -25.79
C ALA A 99 51.67 -9.10 -26.16
N ASP A 100 52.74 -8.62 -26.81
CA ASP A 100 52.88 -7.22 -27.23
C ASP A 100 51.77 -6.81 -28.24
N HIS A 101 51.37 -7.70 -29.14
CA HIS A 101 50.29 -7.45 -30.11
C HIS A 101 48.90 -7.46 -29.44
N ALA A 102 48.70 -8.30 -28.42
CA ALA A 102 47.44 -8.33 -27.67
C ALA A 102 47.28 -7.07 -26.79
N GLU A 103 48.36 -6.59 -26.17
CA GLU A 103 48.38 -5.34 -25.41
C GLU A 103 48.08 -4.13 -26.31
N SER A 104 48.73 -4.06 -27.48
CA SER A 104 48.49 -2.99 -28.46
C SER A 104 47.05 -2.98 -29.01
N LEU A 105 46.41 -4.14 -29.13
CA LEU A 105 45.00 -4.27 -29.52
C LEU A 105 44.04 -3.78 -28.43
N VAL A 106 44.35 -4.04 -27.15
CA VAL A 106 43.55 -3.59 -26.01
C VAL A 106 43.65 -2.07 -25.85
N ASP A 107 44.85 -1.50 -25.96
CA ASP A 107 45.07 -0.05 -25.94
C ASP A 107 44.32 0.65 -27.08
N LEU A 108 44.28 0.02 -28.25
CA LEU A 108 43.53 0.52 -29.41
C LEU A 108 42.01 0.43 -29.19
N LEU A 109 41.50 -0.66 -28.61
CA LEU A 109 40.08 -0.83 -28.24
C LEU A 109 39.62 0.16 -27.15
N LEU A 110 40.51 0.59 -26.26
CA LEU A 110 40.23 1.60 -25.24
C LEU A 110 40.26 3.03 -25.82
N ALA A 111 41.11 3.29 -26.81
CA ALA A 111 41.28 4.60 -27.41
C ALA A 111 40.28 4.93 -28.54
N LEU A 112 39.75 3.93 -29.26
CA LEU A 112 38.81 4.14 -30.37
C LEU A 112 37.42 4.68 -29.97
N PRO A 113 36.74 4.15 -28.94
CA PRO A 113 35.38 4.56 -28.58
C PRO A 113 35.18 6.07 -28.40
N PRO A 114 36.05 6.80 -27.66
CA PRO A 114 35.87 8.25 -27.52
C PRO A 114 36.12 9.02 -28.81
N LEU A 115 36.84 8.46 -29.79
CA LEU A 115 37.07 9.06 -31.11
C LEU A 115 35.91 8.81 -32.08
N LEU A 116 35.10 7.77 -31.86
CA LEU A 116 33.93 7.44 -32.67
C LEU A 116 32.66 8.17 -32.18
N ASP A 117 32.57 8.51 -30.89
CA ASP A 117 31.43 9.20 -30.29
C ASP A 117 31.44 10.73 -30.50
N THR A 118 32.52 11.30 -31.06
CA THR A 118 32.60 12.75 -31.27
C THR A 118 31.65 13.20 -32.38
N THR A 119 30.63 13.97 -32.01
CA THR A 119 29.64 14.57 -32.91
C THR A 119 30.20 15.77 -33.70
N SER A 120 31.38 16.26 -33.34
CA SER A 120 32.07 17.39 -33.99
C SER A 120 33.19 16.87 -34.90
N PRO A 121 33.28 17.34 -36.16
CA PRO A 121 34.38 16.95 -37.04
C PRO A 121 35.72 17.46 -36.49
N ILE A 122 36.68 16.55 -36.35
CA ILE A 122 38.04 16.87 -35.88
C ILE A 122 38.78 17.58 -37.04
N PRO A 123 39.49 18.70 -36.77
CA PRO A 123 40.32 19.37 -37.78
C PRO A 123 41.32 18.39 -38.43
N PRO A 124 41.54 18.45 -39.76
CA PRO A 124 42.32 17.45 -40.49
C PRO A 124 43.77 17.36 -40.02
N ASP A 125 44.38 18.46 -39.59
CA ASP A 125 45.75 18.50 -39.07
C ASP A 125 45.86 17.76 -37.73
N SER A 126 44.88 17.94 -36.84
CA SER A 126 44.79 17.22 -35.57
C SER A 126 44.52 15.74 -35.79
N ALA A 127 43.70 15.39 -36.77
CA ALA A 127 43.45 13.99 -37.14
C ALA A 127 44.72 13.31 -37.67
N ALA A 128 45.51 13.99 -38.50
CA ALA A 128 46.78 13.47 -39.01
C ALA A 128 47.82 13.28 -37.90
N LEU A 129 47.85 14.17 -36.90
CA LEU A 129 48.72 14.02 -35.72
C LEU A 129 48.29 12.85 -34.83
N LEU A 130 46.98 12.66 -34.63
CA LEU A 130 46.44 11.53 -33.86
C LEU A 130 46.76 10.19 -34.54
N LEU A 131 46.55 10.08 -35.86
CA LEU A 131 46.84 8.86 -36.62
C LEU A 131 48.34 8.52 -36.72
N ARG A 132 49.23 9.50 -36.48
CA ARG A 132 50.69 9.28 -36.42
C ARG A 132 51.18 8.83 -35.05
N SER A 133 50.35 8.96 -34.00
CA SER A 133 50.70 8.56 -32.64
C SER A 133 50.33 7.10 -32.36
N LYS A 134 51.13 6.38 -31.57
CA LYS A 134 50.73 5.08 -31.04
C LYS A 134 49.56 5.28 -30.06
N PRO A 135 48.52 4.43 -30.07
CA PRO A 135 48.41 3.14 -30.77
C PRO A 135 47.79 3.22 -32.19
N LEU A 136 47.42 4.41 -32.68
CA LEU A 136 46.70 4.58 -33.96
C LEU A 136 47.59 4.41 -35.20
N SER A 137 48.91 4.56 -35.08
CA SER A 137 49.86 4.29 -36.16
C SER A 137 49.80 2.84 -36.65
N ASP A 138 49.52 1.92 -35.73
CA ASP A 138 49.54 0.47 -35.96
C ASP A 138 48.14 -0.06 -36.31
N LEU A 139 47.17 0.85 -36.50
CA LEU A 139 45.78 0.55 -36.87
C LEU A 139 45.72 -0.24 -38.18
N ALA A 140 46.51 0.11 -39.20
CA ALA A 140 46.47 -0.60 -40.49
C ALA A 140 46.94 -2.07 -40.36
N THR A 141 47.90 -2.33 -39.48
CA THR A 141 48.43 -3.68 -39.22
C THR A 141 47.52 -4.49 -38.29
N LEU A 142 46.84 -3.83 -37.35
CA LEU A 142 45.91 -4.45 -36.39
C LEU A 142 44.45 -4.46 -36.88
N ALA A 143 44.13 -3.77 -37.97
CA ALA A 143 42.80 -3.72 -38.57
C ALA A 143 42.21 -5.11 -38.90
N PRO A 144 42.94 -6.06 -39.53
CA PRO A 144 42.37 -7.37 -39.85
C PRO A 144 42.05 -8.20 -38.60
N SER A 145 42.87 -8.13 -37.55
CA SER A 145 42.59 -8.83 -36.29
C SER A 145 41.46 -8.17 -35.50
N LEU A 146 41.38 -6.84 -35.47
CA LEU A 146 40.23 -6.11 -34.93
C LEU A 146 38.95 -6.43 -35.69
N ALA A 147 38.99 -6.46 -37.03
CA ALA A 147 37.84 -6.78 -37.85
C ALA A 147 37.34 -8.22 -37.59
N ALA A 148 38.25 -9.18 -37.44
CA ALA A 148 37.89 -10.56 -37.07
C ALA A 148 37.26 -10.62 -35.67
N LEU A 149 37.83 -9.93 -34.69
CA LEU A 149 37.31 -9.89 -33.32
C LEU A 149 35.92 -9.25 -33.27
N VAL A 150 35.77 -8.06 -33.84
CA VAL A 150 34.49 -7.33 -33.91
C VAL A 150 33.45 -8.15 -34.67
N SER A 151 33.80 -8.75 -35.81
CA SER A 151 32.88 -9.61 -36.57
C SER A 151 32.42 -10.82 -35.76
N SER A 152 33.34 -11.49 -35.05
CA SER A 152 33.00 -12.64 -34.20
C SER A 152 32.11 -12.25 -33.02
N HIS A 153 32.37 -11.09 -32.41
CA HIS A 153 31.61 -10.58 -31.28
C HIS A 153 30.21 -10.12 -31.72
N LEU A 154 30.11 -9.37 -32.82
CA LEU A 154 28.83 -8.97 -33.40
C LEU A 154 27.99 -10.19 -33.81
N HIS A 155 28.62 -11.21 -34.39
CA HIS A 155 27.92 -12.45 -34.74
C HIS A 155 27.44 -13.22 -33.50
N ALA A 156 28.27 -13.33 -32.47
CA ALA A 156 27.90 -13.96 -31.20
C ALA A 156 26.76 -13.21 -30.50
N ALA A 157 26.85 -11.87 -30.43
CA ALA A 157 25.81 -11.02 -29.86
C ALA A 157 24.50 -11.10 -30.66
N ALA A 158 24.57 -11.12 -31.99
CA ALA A 158 23.39 -11.32 -32.84
C ALA A 158 22.72 -12.68 -32.58
N LEU A 159 23.49 -13.75 -32.41
CA LEU A 159 22.96 -15.07 -32.06
C LEU A 159 22.32 -15.11 -30.67
N ASP A 160 22.94 -14.47 -29.67
CA ASP A 160 22.33 -14.41 -28.33
C ASP A 160 21.02 -13.61 -28.35
N LEU A 161 20.98 -12.49 -29.09
CA LEU A 161 19.77 -11.70 -29.27
C LEU A 161 18.68 -12.48 -30.02
N THR A 162 19.01 -13.25 -31.06
CA THR A 162 18.02 -14.07 -31.75
C THR A 162 17.49 -15.19 -30.86
N LEU A 163 18.30 -15.79 -29.99
CA LEU A 163 17.84 -16.78 -29.01
C LEU A 163 16.90 -16.19 -27.93
N LEU A 164 17.06 -14.90 -27.62
CA LEU A 164 16.21 -14.18 -26.66
C LEU A 164 14.89 -13.73 -27.29
N THR A 165 14.91 -13.29 -28.55
CA THR A 165 13.70 -12.82 -29.26
C THR A 165 12.89 -13.95 -29.84
N HIS A 166 13.55 -14.98 -30.37
CA HIS A 166 12.95 -16.18 -30.90
C HIS A 166 13.43 -17.34 -30.05
N HIS A 167 12.52 -18.06 -29.40
CA HIS A 167 12.89 -19.30 -28.74
C HIS A 167 12.95 -20.42 -29.79
N PRO A 168 14.11 -20.75 -30.39
CA PRO A 168 14.13 -21.70 -31.47
C PRO A 168 14.18 -23.10 -30.86
N ALA A 169 13.32 -24.00 -31.34
CA ALA A 169 13.33 -25.39 -30.91
C ALA A 169 14.64 -26.13 -31.29
N SER A 170 15.51 -25.52 -32.10
CA SER A 170 16.78 -26.11 -32.52
C SER A 170 17.86 -25.03 -32.74
N PRO A 171 19.10 -25.24 -32.27
CA PRO A 171 20.17 -24.24 -32.38
C PRO A 171 20.63 -24.01 -33.83
N SER A 172 20.32 -24.92 -34.75
CA SER A 172 20.67 -24.81 -36.18
C SER A 172 19.83 -23.80 -36.95
N THR A 173 18.66 -23.39 -36.42
CA THR A 173 17.80 -22.40 -37.09
C THR A 173 18.06 -20.97 -36.60
N ALA A 174 18.76 -20.79 -35.49
CA ALA A 174 19.13 -19.48 -34.93
C ALA A 174 19.77 -18.50 -35.94
N PRO A 175 20.71 -18.89 -36.83
CA PRO A 175 21.32 -17.95 -37.77
C PRO A 175 20.35 -17.45 -38.86
N ARG A 176 19.25 -18.17 -39.12
CA ARG A 176 18.25 -17.76 -40.14
C ARG A 176 17.43 -16.55 -39.68
N HIS A 177 17.39 -16.27 -38.38
CA HIS A 177 16.64 -15.17 -37.80
C HIS A 177 17.47 -13.87 -37.63
N ILE A 178 18.77 -13.90 -37.95
CA ILE A 178 19.65 -12.72 -37.83
C ILE A 178 19.14 -11.53 -38.68
N PRO A 179 18.73 -11.72 -39.95
CA PRO A 179 18.23 -10.60 -40.77
C PRO A 179 16.89 -10.03 -40.26
N ALA A 180 16.09 -10.83 -39.56
CA ALA A 180 14.80 -10.39 -39.00
C ALA A 180 14.96 -9.53 -37.74
N LEU A 181 16.13 -9.58 -37.10
CA LEU A 181 16.40 -8.89 -35.83
C LEU A 181 16.23 -7.37 -35.92
N GLU A 182 16.60 -6.76 -37.05
CA GLU A 182 16.43 -5.32 -37.27
C GLU A 182 14.94 -4.93 -37.26
N HIS A 183 14.11 -5.68 -37.98
CA HIS A 183 12.67 -5.46 -38.03
C HIS A 183 12.03 -5.68 -36.66
N ASP A 184 12.44 -6.74 -35.95
CA ASP A 184 11.95 -7.02 -34.61
C ASP A 184 12.35 -5.93 -33.61
N TYR A 185 13.58 -5.43 -33.68
CA TYR A 185 14.05 -4.33 -32.85
C TYR A 185 13.24 -3.05 -33.12
N ALA A 186 13.05 -2.69 -34.39
CA ALA A 186 12.24 -1.53 -34.77
C ALA A 186 10.80 -1.67 -34.22
N SER A 187 10.19 -2.85 -34.40
CA SER A 187 8.85 -3.13 -33.88
C SER A 187 8.77 -3.07 -32.34
N LEU A 188 9.81 -3.53 -31.63
CA LEU A 188 9.89 -3.47 -30.17
C LEU A 188 10.05 -2.03 -29.69
N ARG A 189 10.88 -1.24 -30.39
CA ARG A 189 11.08 0.18 -30.11
C ARG A 189 9.78 0.96 -30.29
N ASP A 190 9.04 0.70 -31.37
CA ASP A 190 7.76 1.36 -31.64
C ASP A 190 6.68 0.94 -30.64
N ARG A 191 6.61 -0.35 -30.28
CA ARG A 191 5.74 -0.84 -29.20
C ARG A 191 6.08 -0.22 -27.85
N LEU A 192 7.37 -0.04 -27.54
CA LEU A 192 7.81 0.64 -26.32
C LEU A 192 7.42 2.11 -26.33
N ALA A 193 7.60 2.81 -27.44
CA ALA A 193 7.19 4.20 -27.58
C ALA A 193 5.66 4.36 -27.43
N SER A 194 4.88 3.49 -28.09
CA SER A 194 3.41 3.47 -27.99
C SER A 194 2.92 3.14 -26.57
N SER A 195 3.49 2.12 -25.92
CA SER A 195 3.16 1.78 -24.53
C SER A 195 3.50 2.90 -23.54
N ARG A 196 4.61 3.63 -23.76
CA ARG A 196 4.94 4.82 -22.97
C ARG A 196 3.93 5.95 -23.19
N ALA A 197 3.58 6.24 -24.44
CA ALA A 197 2.59 7.27 -24.77
C ALA A 197 1.22 6.96 -24.17
N THR A 198 0.76 5.70 -24.28
CA THR A 198 -0.51 5.26 -23.70
C THR A 198 -0.50 5.34 -22.18
N LEU A 199 0.58 4.93 -21.51
CA LEU A 199 0.73 5.07 -20.05
C LEU A 199 0.69 6.53 -19.60
N LEU A 200 1.41 7.43 -20.28
CA LEU A 200 1.39 8.86 -19.97
C LEU A 200 -0.01 9.45 -20.17
N SER A 201 -0.70 9.08 -21.25
CA SER A 201 -2.08 9.51 -21.48
C SER A 201 -3.03 9.04 -20.38
N ALA A 202 -2.86 7.80 -19.89
CA ALA A 202 -3.68 7.23 -18.83
C ALA A 202 -3.41 7.93 -17.48
N ARG A 203 -2.14 8.23 -17.19
CA ARG A 203 -1.76 9.00 -16.00
C ARG A 203 -2.34 10.41 -16.01
N LEU A 204 -2.29 11.11 -17.16
CA LEU A 204 -2.91 12.42 -17.31
C LEU A 204 -4.43 12.37 -17.12
N ARG A 205 -5.11 11.37 -17.72
CA ARG A 205 -6.55 11.16 -17.53
C ARG A 205 -6.91 10.88 -16.07
N ALA A 206 -6.14 10.04 -15.38
CA ALA A 206 -6.36 9.74 -13.97
C ALA A 206 -6.14 10.97 -13.07
N ALA A 207 -5.08 11.75 -13.31
CA ALA A 207 -4.83 13.01 -12.61
C ALA A 207 -5.98 14.00 -12.81
N ALA A 208 -6.44 14.18 -14.05
CA ALA A 208 -7.59 15.04 -14.36
C ALA A 208 -8.88 14.56 -13.64
N ALA A 209 -9.15 13.26 -13.62
CA ALA A 209 -10.30 12.71 -12.90
C ALA A 209 -10.21 12.95 -11.38
N LEU A 210 -9.02 12.77 -10.78
CA LEU A 210 -8.80 13.05 -9.36
C LEU A 210 -8.99 14.53 -9.03
N THR A 211 -8.47 15.44 -9.88
CA THR A 211 -8.68 16.88 -9.65
C THR A 211 -10.16 17.27 -9.71
N ARG A 212 -10.94 16.69 -10.64
CA ARG A 212 -12.39 16.89 -10.72
C ARG A 212 -13.10 16.36 -9.49
N LEU A 213 -12.74 15.17 -9.01
CA LEU A 213 -13.30 14.59 -7.79
C LEU A 213 -13.03 15.49 -6.57
N LEU A 214 -11.78 15.96 -6.42
CA LEU A 214 -11.41 16.89 -5.34
C LEU A 214 -12.19 18.20 -5.43
N HIS A 215 -12.43 18.72 -6.64
CA HIS A 215 -13.23 19.92 -6.83
C HIS A 215 -14.68 19.71 -6.38
N VAL A 216 -15.34 18.63 -6.82
CA VAL A 216 -16.70 18.27 -6.39
C VAL A 216 -16.78 18.06 -4.87
N HIS A 217 -15.76 17.43 -4.26
CA HIS A 217 -15.71 17.29 -2.81
C HIS A 217 -15.55 18.65 -2.09
N ALA A 218 -14.71 19.55 -2.62
CA ALA A 218 -14.56 20.88 -2.06
C ALA A 218 -15.87 21.69 -2.14
N GLU A 219 -16.60 21.60 -3.27
CA GLU A 219 -17.90 22.25 -3.46
C GLU A 219 -18.95 21.71 -2.49
N THR A 220 -19.06 20.39 -2.34
CA THR A 220 -20.03 19.77 -1.43
C THR A 220 -19.72 20.09 0.04
N LEU A 221 -18.45 20.12 0.43
CA LEU A 221 -18.04 20.57 1.77
C LEU A 221 -18.34 22.06 1.99
N ALA A 222 -18.13 22.90 0.99
CA ALA A 222 -18.46 24.32 1.06
C ALA A 222 -19.98 24.57 1.20
N GLN A 223 -20.83 23.70 0.65
CA GLN A 223 -22.28 23.77 0.80
C GLN A 223 -22.77 23.22 2.16
N LEU A 224 -22.16 22.14 2.65
CA LEU A 224 -22.51 21.55 3.95
C LEU A 224 -22.03 22.41 5.14
N SER A 225 -20.92 23.11 4.98
CA SER A 225 -20.34 24.03 5.97
C SER A 225 -21.35 25.05 6.56
N PRO A 226 -22.07 25.86 5.76
CA PRO A 226 -23.01 26.85 6.28
C PRO A 226 -24.24 26.20 6.92
N GLU A 227 -24.74 25.09 6.39
CA GLU A 227 -25.87 24.34 6.98
C GLU A 227 -25.50 23.73 8.33
N ALA A 228 -24.34 23.07 8.43
CA ALA A 228 -23.81 22.56 9.68
C ALA A 228 -23.59 23.68 10.71
N ALA A 229 -23.06 24.82 10.28
CA ALA A 229 -22.89 26.00 11.13
C ALA A 229 -24.24 26.61 11.57
N ALA A 230 -25.27 26.58 10.74
CA ALA A 230 -26.62 27.02 11.08
C ALA A 230 -27.29 26.06 12.09
N ALA A 231 -27.20 24.75 11.86
CA ALA A 231 -27.72 23.72 12.75
C ALA A 231 -27.09 23.80 14.15
N LEU A 232 -25.76 23.98 14.23
CA LEU A 232 -25.05 24.16 15.50
C LEU A 232 -25.48 25.43 16.24
N ARG A 233 -25.70 26.54 15.51
CA ARG A 233 -26.23 27.78 16.11
C ARG A 233 -27.64 27.60 16.66
N ALA A 234 -28.52 26.92 15.92
CA ALA A 234 -29.88 26.61 16.36
C ALA A 234 -29.88 25.70 17.60
N TYR A 235 -29.05 24.65 17.61
CA TYR A 235 -28.88 23.78 18.77
C TYR A 235 -28.36 24.55 19.99
N GLY A 236 -27.37 25.42 19.82
CA GLY A 236 -26.87 26.29 20.89
C GLY A 236 -27.93 27.25 21.43
N ALA A 237 -28.83 27.76 20.58
CA ALA A 237 -29.98 28.55 21.03
C ALA A 237 -30.97 27.72 21.84
N HIS A 238 -31.30 26.51 21.39
CA HIS A 238 -32.16 25.57 22.13
C HIS A 238 -31.58 25.18 23.49
N LEU A 239 -30.27 24.95 23.59
CA LEU A 239 -29.63 24.65 24.87
C LEU A 239 -29.69 25.83 25.84
N ARG A 240 -29.49 27.06 25.35
CA ARG A 240 -29.65 28.28 26.18
C ARG A 240 -31.08 28.44 26.67
N ASP A 241 -32.06 28.27 25.79
CA ASP A 241 -33.47 28.33 26.14
C ASP A 241 -33.88 27.23 27.12
N ALA A 242 -33.44 25.99 26.90
CA ALA A 242 -33.67 24.88 27.83
C ALA A 242 -33.02 25.14 29.20
N LYS A 243 -31.84 25.76 29.25
CA LYS A 243 -31.18 26.17 30.49
C LYS A 243 -31.97 27.25 31.22
N VAL A 244 -32.47 28.27 30.51
CA VAL A 244 -33.32 29.32 31.10
C VAL A 244 -34.61 28.70 31.67
N ARG A 245 -35.31 27.90 30.88
CA ARG A 245 -36.54 27.21 31.34
C ARG A 245 -36.28 26.25 32.49
N GLY A 246 -35.12 25.60 32.53
CA GLY A 246 -34.69 24.77 33.65
C GLY A 246 -34.45 25.60 34.92
N ALA A 247 -33.73 26.72 34.79
CA ALA A 247 -33.47 27.64 35.91
C ALA A 247 -34.76 28.27 36.44
N GLU A 248 -35.69 28.65 35.56
CA GLU A 248 -37.02 29.15 35.93
C GLU A 248 -37.84 28.09 36.66
N ARG A 249 -37.84 26.84 36.18
CA ARG A 249 -38.48 25.72 36.89
C ARG A 249 -37.89 25.51 38.27
N VAL A 250 -36.57 25.53 38.41
CA VAL A 250 -35.91 25.43 39.72
C VAL A 250 -36.32 26.59 40.63
N ARG A 251 -36.32 27.83 40.13
CA ARG A 251 -36.77 29.00 40.92
C ARG A 251 -38.24 28.91 41.34
N ASN A 252 -39.11 28.44 40.45
CA ASN A 252 -40.53 28.25 40.74
C ASN A 252 -40.72 27.16 41.80
N LEU A 253 -40.08 26.01 41.65
CA LEU A 253 -40.11 24.94 42.65
C LEU A 253 -39.52 25.40 43.99
N GLN A 254 -38.44 26.18 44.00
CA GLN A 254 -37.90 26.76 45.22
C GLN A 254 -38.91 27.68 45.89
N ARG A 255 -39.60 28.55 45.13
CA ARG A 255 -40.65 29.42 45.68
C ARG A 255 -41.82 28.62 46.25
N GLU A 256 -42.28 27.59 45.54
CA GLU A 256 -43.31 26.67 46.04
C GLU A 256 -42.87 25.98 47.33
N LEU A 257 -41.64 25.47 47.39
CA LEU A 257 -41.07 24.85 48.61
C LEU A 257 -40.99 25.83 49.78
N ARG A 258 -40.65 27.10 49.52
CA ARG A 258 -40.69 28.16 50.54
C ARG A 258 -42.10 28.45 51.04
N GLU A 259 -43.09 28.46 50.15
CA GLU A 259 -44.50 28.60 50.52
C GLU A 259 -44.97 27.44 51.41
N TYR A 260 -44.42 26.23 51.20
CA TYR A 260 -44.60 25.08 52.09
C TYR A 260 -43.71 25.10 53.36
N GLY A 261 -42.95 26.18 53.60
CA GLY A 261 -42.12 26.35 54.81
C GLY A 261 -40.83 25.52 54.81
N VAL A 262 -40.37 25.07 53.65
CA VAL A 262 -39.09 24.34 53.48
C VAL A 262 -38.05 25.31 52.94
N ASP A 263 -37.51 26.16 53.82
CA ASP A 263 -36.33 26.97 53.51
C ASP A 263 -35.05 26.14 53.69
N ALA A 264 -34.20 26.13 52.66
CA ALA A 264 -32.96 25.36 52.65
C ALA A 264 -31.80 26.03 53.42
N ASP A 265 -31.94 27.32 53.76
CA ASP A 265 -30.87 28.13 54.37
C ASP A 265 -31.20 28.71 55.76
N ASP A 266 -32.42 28.53 56.26
CA ASP A 266 -32.75 28.88 57.63
C ASP A 266 -33.06 27.60 58.40
N GLY A 267 -32.48 27.47 59.60
CA GLY A 267 -32.72 26.40 60.56
C GLY A 267 -34.18 26.35 61.04
N GLY A 268 -35.07 26.00 60.12
CA GLY A 268 -36.53 26.02 60.18
C GLY A 268 -37.13 24.90 61.03
N GLY A 269 -36.47 24.56 62.14
CA GLY A 269 -37.11 23.81 63.22
C GLY A 269 -38.19 24.66 63.89
N SER A 270 -37.96 25.96 64.09
CA SER A 270 -38.78 26.81 64.97
C SER A 270 -40.27 26.91 64.59
N ALA A 271 -40.60 27.21 63.32
CA ALA A 271 -42.00 27.42 62.92
C ALA A 271 -42.79 26.10 62.86
N LYS A 272 -42.19 25.06 62.28
CA LYS A 272 -42.77 23.72 62.22
C LYS A 272 -42.89 23.08 63.60
N GLU A 273 -41.88 23.25 64.47
CA GLU A 273 -41.90 22.78 65.86
C GLU A 273 -42.94 23.52 66.71
N ARG A 274 -43.14 24.83 66.51
CA ARG A 274 -44.21 25.57 67.17
C ARG A 274 -45.59 25.07 66.74
N MET A 275 -45.82 24.88 65.44
CA MET A 275 -47.10 24.36 64.95
C MET A 275 -47.36 22.93 65.42
N MET A 276 -46.33 22.07 65.44
CA MET A 276 -46.42 20.70 65.97
C MET A 276 -46.69 20.69 67.49
N ARG A 277 -46.10 21.62 68.25
CA ARG A 277 -46.40 21.78 69.69
C ARG A 277 -47.82 22.26 69.94
N GLU A 278 -48.34 23.19 69.15
CA GLU A 278 -49.72 23.66 69.30
C GLU A 278 -50.72 22.58 68.93
N MET A 279 -50.48 21.83 67.85
CA MET A 279 -51.29 20.66 67.49
C MET A 279 -51.28 19.60 68.59
N ALA A 280 -50.13 19.31 69.19
CA ALA A 280 -50.03 18.36 70.30
C ALA A 280 -50.83 18.83 71.54
N LYS A 281 -50.75 20.13 71.88
CA LYS A 281 -51.54 20.70 72.98
C LYS A 281 -53.04 20.65 72.70
N ALA A 282 -53.46 20.97 71.47
CA ALA A 282 -54.87 20.91 71.09
C ALA A 282 -55.40 19.47 71.16
N HIS A 283 -54.61 18.48 70.74
CA HIS A 283 -54.97 17.07 70.88
C HIS A 283 -55.06 16.61 72.34
N GLU A 284 -54.17 17.08 73.21
CA GLU A 284 -54.21 16.77 74.64
C GLU A 284 -55.45 17.41 75.30
N GLU A 285 -55.80 18.64 74.94
CA GLU A 285 -57.00 19.34 75.41
C GLU A 285 -58.27 18.59 74.98
N ILE A 286 -58.36 18.19 73.72
CA ILE A 286 -59.49 17.41 73.18
C ILE A 286 -59.57 16.06 73.88
N GLY A 287 -58.44 15.40 74.13
CA GLY A 287 -58.38 14.15 74.88
C GLY A 287 -58.98 14.30 76.29
N ARG A 288 -58.59 15.36 77.01
CA ARG A 288 -59.16 15.66 78.34
C ARG A 288 -60.67 15.93 78.29
N GLN A 289 -61.14 16.69 77.31
CA GLN A 289 -62.58 16.96 77.14
C GLN A 289 -63.36 15.68 76.84
N VAL A 290 -62.80 14.77 76.03
CA VAL A 290 -63.40 13.45 75.77
C VAL A 290 -63.43 12.61 77.04
N ASP A 291 -62.35 12.58 77.81
CA ASP A 291 -62.29 11.84 79.08
C ASP A 291 -63.30 12.39 80.10
N GLU A 292 -63.45 13.72 80.19
CA GLU A 292 -64.44 14.39 81.04
C GLU A 292 -65.88 14.06 80.62
N VAL A 293 -66.19 14.13 79.33
CA VAL A 293 -67.50 13.71 78.80
C VAL A 293 -67.75 12.21 79.05
N THR A 294 -66.72 11.38 78.96
CA THR A 294 -66.83 9.94 79.23
C THR A 294 -67.12 9.68 80.70
N LEU A 295 -66.44 10.38 81.62
CA LEU A 295 -66.70 10.34 83.06
C LEU A 295 -68.11 10.85 83.40
N ASP A 296 -68.57 11.92 82.74
CA ASP A 296 -69.93 12.43 82.93
C ASP A 296 -70.99 11.45 82.40
N LEU A 297 -70.73 10.78 81.28
CA LEU A 297 -71.57 9.68 80.80
C LEU A 297 -71.58 8.50 81.76
N GLU A 298 -70.45 8.11 82.34
CA GLU A 298 -70.37 7.06 83.36
C GLU A 298 -71.12 7.45 84.64
N ARG A 299 -71.05 8.73 85.06
CA ARG A 299 -71.84 9.27 86.18
C ARG A 299 -73.34 9.24 85.89
N LEU A 300 -73.75 9.61 84.68
CA LEU A 300 -75.14 9.48 84.23
C LEU A 300 -75.60 8.00 84.15
N HIS A 301 -74.69 7.07 83.88
CA HIS A 301 -74.99 5.63 83.83
C HIS A 301 -75.03 4.95 85.21
N THR A 302 -74.36 5.52 86.22
CA THR A 302 -74.26 4.95 87.58
C THR A 302 -75.19 5.61 88.63
N GLY A 303 -75.85 6.71 88.28
CA GLY A 303 -77.12 7.15 88.88
C GLY A 303 -77.04 7.97 90.17
N GLN A 304 -77.44 9.24 90.05
CA GLN A 304 -78.35 9.96 90.98
C GLN A 304 -79.19 10.97 90.18
#